data_AF-A0A1B6NTQ9-F1
#
_entry.id   AF-A0A1B6NTQ9-F1
#
_cell.length_a   1.000
_cell.length_b   1.000
_cell.length_c   1.000
_cell.angle_alpha   90.00
_cell.angle_beta   90.00
_cell.angle_gamma   90.00
#
_symmetry.space_group_name_H-M   'P 1'
#
loop_
_entity.id
_entity.type
_entity.pdbx_description
1 polymer ?
#
loop_
_entity_poly.entity_id
_entity_poly.type
_entity_poly.pdbx_seq_one_letter_code
_entity_poly.pdbx_strand_id
1 'polypeptide(L)'
;TESALAGLHADLAFISTPAVAGLRAFHMDDNAVRAKRAMMHAAERSVLLVNHARFGRSALHALADLTEFDAIITDAPPAPEDRAAIDRAGIALTIAKDPA
;
A
#
# COMPACT_ATOMS: atom_id res chain seq x y z
N THR A 1 6.82 16.19 -10.06
CA THR A 1 7.48 15.11 -9.31
C THR A 1 7.48 13.81 -10.11
N GLU A 2 6.35 13.50 -10.72
CA GLU A 2 6.05 12.34 -11.55
C GLU A 2 7.02 12.19 -12.73
N SER A 3 7.34 13.26 -13.45
CA SER A 3 8.32 13.22 -14.56
C SER A 3 9.73 12.86 -14.10
N ALA A 4 10.13 13.19 -12.87
CA ALA A 4 11.44 12.79 -12.34
C ALA A 4 11.42 11.30 -11.93
N LEU A 5 10.30 10.83 -11.36
CA LEU A 5 10.11 9.43 -11.00
C LEU A 5 10.08 8.52 -12.23
N ALA A 6 9.51 8.96 -13.35
CA ALA A 6 9.45 8.18 -14.59
C ALA A 6 10.82 7.87 -15.22
N GLY A 7 11.87 8.61 -14.83
CA GLY A 7 13.24 8.33 -15.25
C GLY A 7 14.01 7.40 -14.32
N LEU A 8 13.39 6.95 -13.22
CA LEU A 8 14.00 6.02 -12.27
C LEU A 8 13.70 4.58 -12.67
N HIS A 9 14.63 3.69 -12.35
CA HIS A 9 14.42 2.25 -12.33
C HIS A 9 14.86 1.75 -10.96
N ALA A 10 13.90 1.56 -10.05
CA ALA A 10 14.16 1.09 -8.70
C ALA A 10 13.89 -0.41 -8.61
N ASP A 11 14.66 -1.13 -7.80
CA ASP A 11 14.34 -2.53 -7.50
C ASP A 11 13.09 -2.65 -6.61
N LEU A 12 12.87 -1.66 -5.73
CA LEU A 12 11.84 -1.71 -4.70
C LEU A 12 11.28 -0.32 -4.36
N ALA A 13 9.95 -0.20 -4.32
CA ALA A 13 9.24 0.98 -3.82
C ALA A 13 8.41 0.63 -2.57
N PHE A 14 8.63 1.38 -1.49
CA PHE A 14 7.75 1.36 -0.33
C PHE A 14 6.74 2.49 -0.42
N ILE A 15 5.45 2.14 -0.41
CA ILE A 15 4.35 3.10 -0.53
C ILE A 15 3.53 3.08 0.74
N SER A 16 3.26 4.24 1.33
CA SER A 16 2.36 4.35 2.48
C SER A 16 0.97 4.86 2.10
N THR A 17 -0.03 4.53 2.91
CA THR A 17 -1.41 5.02 2.75
C THR A 17 -2.05 5.39 4.09
N PRO A 18 -2.87 6.46 4.17
CA PRO A 18 -3.62 6.81 5.38
C PRO A 18 -4.91 5.99 5.56
N ALA A 19 -5.36 5.25 4.54
CA ALA A 19 -6.64 4.57 4.53
C ALA A 19 -6.64 3.34 3.60
N VAL A 20 -7.27 2.25 4.07
CA VAL A 20 -7.58 1.04 3.30
C VAL A 20 -9.02 0.64 3.59
N ALA A 21 -9.83 0.46 2.55
CA ALA A 21 -11.19 -0.06 2.65
C ALA A 21 -11.35 -1.26 1.71
N GLY A 22 -11.66 -2.42 2.26
CA GLY A 22 -11.59 -3.69 1.53
C GLY A 22 -10.18 -3.93 0.99
N LEU A 23 -10.09 -4.24 -0.31
CA LEU A 23 -8.81 -4.45 -1.00
C LEU A 23 -8.34 -3.21 -1.77
N ARG A 24 -8.61 -2.00 -1.27
CA ARG A 24 -8.17 -0.77 -1.95
C ARG A 24 -7.57 0.24 -0.98
N ALA A 25 -6.42 0.80 -1.36
CA ALA A 25 -5.75 1.89 -0.67
C ALA A 25 -6.26 3.25 -1.16
N PHE A 26 -6.37 4.23 -0.26
CA PHE A 26 -6.90 5.56 -0.55
C PHE A 26 -6.04 6.68 0.05
N HIS A 27 -6.03 7.84 -0.59
CA HIS A 27 -5.37 9.05 -0.11
C HIS A 27 -6.27 10.29 -0.27
N MET A 28 -6.07 11.32 0.57
CA MET A 28 -6.87 12.55 0.51
C MET A 28 -6.39 13.54 -0.55
N ASP A 29 -5.11 13.49 -0.90
CA ASP A 29 -4.47 14.36 -1.88
C ASP A 29 -4.18 13.60 -3.18
N ASP A 30 -4.74 14.07 -4.29
CA ASP A 30 -4.53 13.53 -5.64
C ASP A 30 -3.08 13.66 -6.11
N ASN A 31 -2.37 14.73 -5.74
CA ASN A 31 -0.95 14.89 -6.10
C ASN A 31 -0.11 13.76 -5.49
N ALA A 32 -0.40 13.40 -4.24
CA ALA A 32 0.24 12.27 -3.58
C ALA A 32 -0.13 10.93 -4.24
N VAL A 33 -1.37 10.76 -4.72
CA VAL A 33 -1.76 9.57 -5.49
C VAL A 33 -0.93 9.43 -6.77
N ARG A 34 -0.84 10.50 -7.56
CA ARG A 34 -0.08 10.48 -8.82
C ARG A 34 1.40 10.22 -8.59
N ALA A 35 2.01 10.85 -7.58
CA ALA A 35 3.39 10.59 -7.22
C ALA A 35 3.63 9.14 -6.79
N LYS A 36 2.79 8.58 -5.89
CA LYS A 36 2.91 7.20 -5.43
C LYS A 36 2.72 6.18 -6.55
N ARG A 37 1.76 6.41 -7.46
CA ARG A 37 1.60 5.57 -8.67
C ARG A 37 2.81 5.63 -9.59
N ALA A 38 3.39 6.81 -9.80
CA ALA A 38 4.62 6.94 -10.57
C ALA A 38 5.78 6.19 -9.90
N MET A 39 5.89 6.22 -8.56
CA MET A 39 6.87 5.40 -7.83
C MET A 39 6.63 3.90 -8.02
N MET A 40 5.38 3.45 -7.95
CA MET A 40 5.03 2.04 -8.16
C MET A 40 5.41 1.58 -9.57
N HIS A 41 5.16 2.40 -10.59
CA HIS A 41 5.46 2.08 -11.97
C HIS A 41 6.97 2.09 -12.28
N ALA A 42 7.74 2.93 -11.58
CA ALA A 42 9.18 3.03 -11.73
C ALA A 42 9.97 1.95 -10.95
N ALA A 43 9.27 1.03 -10.26
CA ALA A 43 9.90 -0.01 -9.46
C ALA A 43 9.54 -1.41 -9.97
N GLU A 44 10.50 -2.33 -9.91
CA GLU A 44 10.25 -3.74 -10.23
C GLU A 44 9.28 -4.39 -9.23
N ARG A 45 9.33 -3.95 -7.97
CA ARG A 45 8.46 -4.42 -6.89
C ARG A 45 7.95 -3.27 -6.03
N SER A 46 6.72 -3.37 -5.58
CA SER A 46 6.06 -2.38 -4.72
C SER A 46 5.50 -3.04 -3.46
N VAL A 47 5.79 -2.44 -2.30
CA VAL A 47 5.34 -2.91 -0.99
C VAL A 47 4.52 -1.83 -0.30
N LEU A 48 3.30 -2.19 0.12
CA LEU A 48 2.44 -1.30 0.90
C LEU A 48 2.86 -1.32 2.37
N LEU A 49 3.15 -0.15 2.91
CA LEU A 49 3.29 0.08 4.34
C LEU A 49 2.01 0.71 4.87
N VAL A 50 1.33 0.03 5.80
CA VAL A 50 0.07 0.54 6.35
C VAL A 50 -0.06 0.20 7.82
N ASN A 51 -0.38 1.20 8.63
CA ASN A 51 -0.71 0.96 10.03
C ASN A 51 -2.06 0.22 10.15
N HIS A 52 -2.13 -0.80 10.99
CA HIS A 52 -3.30 -1.68 11.12
C HIS A 52 -4.59 -0.92 11.45
N ALA A 53 -4.50 0.22 12.16
CA ALA A 53 -5.66 1.05 12.48
C ALA A 53 -6.21 1.83 11.27
N ARG A 54 -5.57 1.74 10.08
CA ARG A 54 -6.01 2.39 8.84
C ARG A 54 -6.89 1.52 7.96
N PHE A 55 -7.04 0.23 8.29
CA PHE A 55 -8.02 -0.65 7.65
C PHE A 55 -9.46 -0.28 8.06
N GLY A 56 -10.43 -0.63 7.22
CA GLY A 56 -11.83 -0.22 7.37
C GLY A 56 -12.09 1.29 7.14
N ARG A 57 -11.11 2.04 6.62
CA ARG A 57 -11.22 3.50 6.39
C ARG A 57 -11.01 3.82 4.92
N SER A 58 -11.75 4.79 4.40
CA SER A 58 -11.55 5.32 3.04
C SER A 58 -11.02 6.76 3.08
N ALA A 59 -10.57 7.23 1.92
CA ALA A 59 -10.23 8.62 1.65
C ALA A 59 -10.69 8.99 0.23
N LEU A 60 -10.63 10.28 -0.12
CA LEU A 60 -11.27 10.82 -1.33
C LEU A 60 -10.79 10.17 -2.64
N HIS A 61 -9.48 9.90 -2.77
CA HIS A 61 -8.89 9.39 -4.00
C HIS A 61 -8.43 7.94 -3.82
N ALA A 62 -8.84 7.05 -4.72
CA ALA A 62 -8.31 5.70 -4.78
C ALA A 62 -6.85 5.75 -5.26
N LEU A 63 -5.95 5.16 -4.46
CA LEU A 63 -4.53 5.02 -4.79
C LEU A 63 -4.29 3.78 -5.66
N ALA A 64 -4.58 2.58 -5.15
CA ALA A 64 -4.32 1.32 -5.82
C ALA A 64 -5.16 0.19 -5.19
N ASP A 65 -5.44 -0.85 -5.97
CA ASP A 65 -5.85 -2.13 -5.44
C ASP A 65 -4.70 -2.76 -4.63
N LEU A 66 -5.02 -3.48 -3.56
CA LEU A 66 -3.99 -4.13 -2.76
C LEU A 66 -3.27 -5.24 -3.53
N THR A 67 -3.92 -5.81 -4.55
CA THR A 67 -3.32 -6.80 -5.46
C THR A 67 -2.27 -6.22 -6.41
N GLU A 68 -2.16 -4.89 -6.52
CA GLU A 68 -1.09 -4.22 -7.27
C GLU A 68 0.23 -4.13 -6.47
N PHE A 69 0.23 -4.53 -5.20
CA PHE A 69 1.44 -4.62 -4.38
C PHE A 69 1.91 -6.08 -4.26
N ASP A 70 3.23 -6.27 -4.29
CA ASP A 70 3.85 -7.58 -4.08
C ASP A 70 3.69 -8.07 -2.63
N ALA A 71 3.63 -7.14 -1.69
CA ALA A 71 3.45 -7.44 -0.28
C ALA A 71 2.85 -6.25 0.49
N ILE A 72 2.28 -6.55 1.65
CA ILE A 72 1.82 -5.60 2.64
C ILE A 72 2.61 -5.80 3.93
N ILE A 73 3.05 -4.71 4.54
CA ILE A 73 3.64 -4.68 5.86
C ILE A 73 2.79 -3.80 6.77
N THR A 74 2.48 -4.31 7.96
CA THR A 74 1.72 -3.59 8.99
C THR A 74 2.32 -3.79 10.38
N ASP A 75 1.96 -2.96 11.33
CA ASP A 75 2.48 -2.94 12.71
C ASP A 75 1.75 -3.89 13.66
N ALA A 76 0.52 -4.30 13.33
CA ALA A 76 -0.23 -5.31 14.08
C ALA A 76 -1.20 -6.07 13.16
N PRO A 77 -1.75 -7.22 13.58
CA PRO A 77 -2.75 -7.92 12.78
C PRO A 77 -3.96 -7.03 12.44
N PRO A 78 -4.39 -6.96 11.16
CA PRO A 78 -5.67 -6.34 10.80
C PRO A 78 -6.86 -7.07 11.45
N ALA A 79 -8.04 -6.47 11.38
CA ALA A 79 -9.27 -7.13 11.81
C ALA A 79 -9.48 -8.46 11.05
N PRO A 80 -10.14 -9.48 11.64
CA PRO A 80 -10.28 -10.79 11.02
C PRO A 80 -10.88 -10.76 9.61
N GLU A 81 -11.80 -9.84 9.34
CA GLU A 81 -12.43 -9.67 8.04
C GLU A 81 -11.47 -9.14 6.97
N ASP A 82 -10.67 -8.12 7.30
CA ASP A 82 -9.64 -7.57 6.41
C ASP A 82 -8.53 -8.60 6.19
N ARG A 83 -8.11 -9.28 7.26
CA ARG A 83 -7.11 -10.35 7.17
C ARG A 83 -7.59 -11.47 6.24
N ALA A 84 -8.82 -11.93 6.40
CA ALA A 84 -9.38 -12.97 5.55
C ALA A 84 -9.52 -12.50 4.09
N ALA A 85 -9.80 -11.21 3.84
CA ALA A 85 -9.83 -10.65 2.50
C ALA A 85 -8.45 -10.65 1.84
N ILE A 86 -7.41 -10.23 2.58
CA ILE A 86 -6.01 -10.25 2.13
C ILE A 86 -5.57 -11.68 1.82
N ASP A 87 -5.85 -12.63 2.71
CA ASP A 87 -5.50 -14.04 2.54
C ASP A 87 -6.20 -14.64 1.30
N ARG A 88 -7.50 -14.37 1.11
CA ARG A 88 -8.24 -14.82 -0.09
C ARG A 88 -7.71 -14.23 -1.39
N ALA A 89 -7.18 -13.01 -1.34
CA ALA A 89 -6.56 -12.36 -2.49
C ALA A 89 -5.14 -12.88 -2.78
N GLY A 90 -4.58 -13.74 -1.93
CA GLY A 90 -3.24 -14.30 -2.09
C GLY A 90 -2.12 -13.29 -1.84
N ILE A 91 -2.40 -12.18 -1.14
CA ILE A 91 -1.43 -11.11 -0.93
C ILE A 91 -0.55 -11.45 0.27
N ALA A 92 0.77 -11.35 0.10
CA ALA A 92 1.72 -11.59 1.19
C ALA A 92 1.61 -10.49 2.26
N LEU A 93 1.26 -10.86 3.49
CA LEU A 93 1.15 -9.95 4.64
C LEU A 93 2.23 -10.25 5.69
N THR A 94 3.02 -9.24 6.02
CA THR A 94 4.01 -9.28 7.10
C THR A 94 3.59 -8.37 8.25
N ILE A 95 3.63 -8.88 9.48
CA ILE A 95 3.47 -8.07 10.70
C ILE A 95 4.87 -7.72 11.22
N ALA A 96 5.26 -6.45 11.07
CA ALA A 96 6.52 -5.95 11.60
C ALA A 96 6.43 -5.87 13.13
N LYS A 97 7.42 -6.46 13.81
CA LYS A 97 7.56 -6.40 15.27
C LYS A 97 8.74 -5.48 15.60
N ASP A 98 8.65 -4.76 16.71
CA ASP A 98 9.81 -4.05 17.22
C ASP A 98 10.95 -5.06 17.48
N PRO A 99 12.18 -4.76 17.06
CA PRO A 99 13.32 -5.58 17.42
C PRO A 99 13.48 -5.56 18.95
N ALA A 100 13.53 -6.75 19.54
CA ALA A 100 13.75 -6.97 20.97
C ALA A 100 15.15 -6.53 21.41
#